data_AF-A0A2A7UBT8-F1
#
_entry.id   AF-A0A2A7UBT8-F1
#
_cell.length_a   1.000
_cell.length_b   1.000
_cell.length_c   1.000
_cell.angle_alpha   90.00
_cell.angle_beta   90.00
_cell.angle_gamma   90.00
#
_symmetry.space_group_name_H-M   'P 1'
#
loop_
_entity.id
_entity.type
_entity.pdbx_description
1 polymer ?
#
loop_
_entity_poly.entity_id
_entity_poly.type
_entity_poly.pdbx_seq_one_letter_code
_entity_poly.pdbx_strand_id
1 'polypeptide(L)'
;MRRAATDVVLLVMFLLELGVIAGAAWWGFTLPAGPLTRAAAGVLAPAVFIAMWALFGAAADARFPLTGGWRVALECVWFGGGAIAWAVAWHPLAGIAFAGVWAVNALARVLTQGTLTVRMSPREKAIARELDREDEGR
;
A
#
# COMPACT_ATOMS: atom_id res chain seq x y z
N MET A 1 -5.55 23.33 9.64
CA MET A 1 -5.35 23.11 8.20
C MET A 1 -4.30 22.03 7.89
N ARG A 2 -3.05 22.11 8.37
CA ARG A 2 -2.01 21.08 8.09
C ARG A 2 -2.37 19.63 8.49
N ARG A 3 -3.08 19.42 9.61
CA ARG A 3 -3.53 18.08 10.04
C ARG A 3 -4.54 17.47 9.07
N ALA A 4 -5.65 18.18 8.78
CA ALA A 4 -6.66 17.74 7.82
C ALA A 4 -6.08 17.40 6.43
N ALA A 5 -5.11 18.17 5.93
CA ALA A 5 -4.43 17.86 4.67
C ALA A 5 -3.62 16.55 4.73
N THR A 6 -2.99 16.26 5.88
CA THR A 6 -2.26 15.01 6.09
C THR A 6 -3.22 13.83 6.16
N ASP A 7 -4.34 13.97 6.87
CA ASP A 7 -5.34 12.92 7.01
C ASP A 7 -5.95 12.52 5.65
N VAL A 8 -6.21 13.50 4.78
CA VAL A 8 -6.69 13.25 3.41
C VAL A 8 -5.66 12.49 2.57
N VAL A 9 -4.38 12.86 2.65
CA VAL A 9 -3.30 12.18 1.92
C VAL A 9 -3.16 10.71 2.37
N LEU A 10 -3.30 10.46 3.67
CA LEU A 10 -3.30 9.10 4.22
C LEU A 10 -4.54 8.31 3.80
N LEU A 11 -5.72 8.93 3.79
CA LEU A 11 -6.93 8.30 3.30
C LEU A 11 -6.81 7.91 1.83
N VAL A 12 -6.29 8.80 0.98
CA VAL A 12 -6.06 8.50 -0.44
C VAL A 12 -5.06 7.36 -0.61
N MET A 13 -4.00 7.33 0.21
CA MET A 13 -3.04 6.22 0.21
C MET A 13 -3.74 4.89 0.53
N PHE A 14 -4.54 4.87 1.60
CA PHE A 14 -5.29 3.68 1.99
C PHE A 14 -6.28 3.22 0.91
N LEU A 15 -7.00 4.15 0.28
CA LEU A 15 -7.91 3.82 -0.82
C LEU A 15 -7.17 3.27 -2.03
N LEU A 16 -5.97 3.78 -2.32
CA LEU A 16 -5.11 3.21 -3.36
C LEU A 16 -4.64 1.79 -2.97
N GLU A 17 -4.28 1.53 -1.72
CA GLU A 17 -3.92 0.17 -1.26
C GLU A 17 -5.08 -0.80 -1.48
N LEU A 18 -6.29 -0.43 -1.08
CA LEU A 18 -7.50 -1.23 -1.36
C LEU A 18 -7.74 -1.40 -2.85
N GLY A 19 -7.48 -0.36 -3.65
CA GLY A 19 -7.58 -0.40 -5.09
C GLY A 19 -6.61 -1.40 -5.75
N VAL A 20 -5.41 -1.59 -5.20
CA VAL A 20 -4.47 -2.64 -5.67
C VAL A 20 -5.08 -4.03 -5.44
N ILE A 21 -5.59 -4.28 -4.23
CA ILE A 21 -6.19 -5.56 -3.87
C ILE A 21 -7.43 -5.84 -4.73
N ALA A 22 -8.30 -4.84 -4.90
CA ALA A 22 -9.49 -4.94 -5.74
C ALA A 22 -9.14 -5.19 -7.21
N GLY A 23 -8.15 -4.46 -7.75
CA GLY A 23 -7.68 -4.65 -9.13
C GLY A 23 -7.10 -6.04 -9.36
N ALA A 24 -6.28 -6.54 -8.43
CA ALA A 24 -5.70 -7.89 -8.50
C ALA A 24 -6.78 -8.99 -8.43
N ALA A 25 -7.76 -8.84 -7.52
CA ALA A 25 -8.89 -9.76 -7.42
C ALA A 25 -9.73 -9.73 -8.69
N TRP A 26 -10.10 -8.53 -9.17
CA TRP A 26 -10.91 -8.34 -10.36
C TRP A 26 -10.23 -8.93 -11.59
N TRP A 27 -8.93 -8.70 -11.77
CA TRP A 27 -8.14 -9.34 -12.82
C TRP A 27 -8.22 -10.87 -12.73
N GLY A 28 -7.91 -11.44 -11.56
CA GLY A 28 -7.91 -12.88 -11.39
C GLY A 28 -9.28 -13.51 -11.66
N PHE A 29 -10.36 -12.86 -11.21
CA PHE A 29 -11.73 -13.32 -11.42
C PHE A 29 -12.29 -13.06 -12.83
N THR A 30 -11.64 -12.25 -13.66
CA THR A 30 -12.06 -11.95 -15.05
C THR A 30 -11.13 -12.53 -16.12
N LEU A 31 -10.10 -13.28 -15.72
CA LEU A 31 -9.22 -14.01 -16.65
C LEU A 31 -10.03 -14.88 -17.64
N PRO A 32 -9.66 -14.90 -18.94
CA PRO A 32 -10.24 -15.78 -19.94
C PRO A 32 -9.68 -17.22 -19.77
N ALA A 33 -10.03 -17.85 -18.64
CA ALA A 33 -9.54 -19.17 -18.23
C ALA A 33 -10.68 -20.02 -17.66
N GLY A 34 -10.38 -21.30 -17.39
CA GLY A 34 -11.32 -22.20 -16.73
C GLY A 34 -11.70 -21.71 -15.31
N PRO A 35 -12.85 -22.15 -14.77
CA PRO A 35 -13.41 -21.64 -13.52
C PRO A 35 -12.47 -21.82 -12.32
N LEU A 36 -11.75 -22.95 -12.24
CA LEU A 36 -10.78 -23.21 -11.18
C LEU A 36 -9.60 -22.24 -11.24
N THR A 37 -9.00 -22.05 -12.42
CA THR A 37 -7.87 -21.12 -12.63
C THR A 37 -8.28 -19.70 -12.28
N ARG A 38 -9.47 -19.28 -12.68
CA ARG A 38 -10.03 -17.96 -12.39
C ARG A 38 -10.26 -17.74 -10.89
N ALA A 39 -10.84 -18.74 -10.21
CA ALA A 39 -11.01 -18.69 -8.76
C ALA A 39 -9.66 -18.65 -8.03
N ALA A 40 -8.71 -19.50 -8.44
CA ALA A 40 -7.38 -19.54 -7.87
C ALA A 40 -6.65 -18.19 -8.07
N ALA A 41 -6.66 -17.63 -9.28
CA ALA A 41 -6.03 -16.34 -9.56
C ALA A 41 -6.68 -15.19 -8.78
N GLY A 42 -8.03 -15.17 -8.71
CA GLY A 42 -8.79 -14.16 -7.97
C GLY A 42 -8.50 -14.14 -6.47
N VAL A 43 -8.02 -15.24 -5.89
CA VAL A 43 -7.63 -15.32 -4.48
C VAL A 43 -6.12 -15.16 -4.30
N LEU A 44 -5.32 -15.88 -5.09
CA LEU A 44 -3.86 -15.92 -4.94
C LEU A 44 -3.21 -14.59 -5.33
N ALA A 45 -3.72 -13.87 -6.33
CA ALA A 45 -3.15 -12.58 -6.69
C ALA A 45 -3.28 -11.54 -5.55
N PRO A 46 -4.47 -11.30 -4.96
CA PRO A 46 -4.60 -10.52 -3.73
C PRO A 46 -3.73 -11.02 -2.58
N ALA A 47 -3.65 -12.34 -2.36
CA ALA A 47 -2.87 -12.92 -1.28
C ALA A 47 -1.36 -12.62 -1.43
N VAL A 48 -0.82 -12.66 -2.65
CA VAL A 48 0.58 -12.29 -2.93
C VAL A 48 0.84 -10.82 -2.59
N PHE A 49 -0.07 -9.91 -2.97
CA PHE A 49 0.04 -8.52 -2.56
C PHE A 49 -0.03 -8.41 -1.04
N ILE A 50 -1.07 -8.92 -0.38
CA ILE A 50 -1.19 -8.85 1.08
C ILE A 50 0.08 -9.36 1.80
N ALA A 51 0.62 -10.50 1.36
CA ALA A 51 1.87 -11.05 1.90
C ALA A 51 3.06 -10.12 1.68
N MET A 52 3.23 -9.57 0.47
CA MET A 52 4.28 -8.59 0.17
C MET A 52 4.17 -7.34 1.07
N TRP A 53 2.97 -6.81 1.30
CA TRP A 53 2.79 -5.66 2.19
C TRP A 53 3.08 -6.01 3.64
N ALA A 54 2.57 -7.15 4.11
CA ALA A 54 2.80 -7.60 5.49
C ALA A 54 4.30 -7.81 5.76
N LEU A 55 5.04 -8.33 4.79
CA LEU A 55 6.48 -8.57 4.94
C LEU A 55 7.31 -7.29 4.90
N PHE A 56 7.00 -6.35 4.00
CA PHE A 56 7.91 -5.23 3.69
C PHE A 56 7.30 -3.84 3.89
N GLY A 57 5.98 -3.73 3.77
CA GLY A 57 5.23 -2.49 3.62
C GLY A 57 4.56 -1.98 4.90
N ALA A 58 4.25 -2.87 5.84
CA ALA A 58 3.52 -2.56 7.06
C ALA A 58 4.27 -1.51 7.92
N ALA A 59 3.52 -0.50 8.39
CA ALA A 59 4.11 0.65 9.10
C ALA A 59 4.53 0.33 10.54
N ALA A 60 3.84 -0.60 11.21
CA ALA A 60 4.14 -1.00 12.59
C ALA A 60 4.93 -2.32 12.65
N ASP A 61 4.49 -3.34 11.89
CA ASP A 61 4.94 -4.72 12.06
C ASP A 61 5.47 -5.37 10.77
N ALA A 62 6.13 -4.61 9.90
CA ALA A 62 6.80 -5.21 8.75
C ALA A 62 7.92 -6.14 9.25
N ARG A 63 7.85 -7.42 8.87
CA ARG A 63 8.88 -8.41 9.23
C ARG A 63 10.28 -8.02 8.72
N PHE A 64 10.34 -7.37 7.56
CA PHE A 64 11.56 -6.91 6.90
C PHE A 64 11.37 -5.45 6.46
N PRO A 65 11.52 -4.48 7.39
CA PRO A 65 11.22 -3.08 7.10
C PRO A 65 12.17 -2.52 6.05
N LEU A 66 11.61 -2.02 4.94
CA LEU A 66 12.38 -1.38 3.88
C LEU A 66 12.47 0.14 4.10
N THR A 67 13.65 0.71 3.85
CA THR A 67 13.92 2.14 4.00
C THR A 67 14.54 2.73 2.73
N GLY A 68 14.49 4.05 2.59
CA GLY A 68 15.12 4.77 1.47
C GLY A 68 14.62 4.29 0.10
N GLY A 69 15.56 4.05 -0.82
CA GLY A 69 15.25 3.64 -2.20
C GLY A 69 14.47 2.32 -2.28
N TRP A 70 14.68 1.39 -1.34
CA TRP A 70 13.94 0.11 -1.32
C TRP A 70 12.47 0.29 -0.97
N ARG A 71 12.13 1.29 -0.15
CA ARG A 71 10.73 1.65 0.10
C ARG A 71 10.05 2.18 -1.15
N VAL A 72 10.76 3.00 -1.94
CA VAL A 72 10.25 3.52 -3.21
C VAL A 72 10.03 2.37 -4.19
N ALA A 73 10.99 1.44 -4.31
CA ALA A 73 10.86 0.27 -5.16
C ALA A 73 9.63 -0.57 -4.79
N LEU A 74 9.39 -0.81 -3.49
CA LEU A 74 8.21 -1.51 -3.01
C LEU A 74 6.91 -0.80 -3.43
N GLU A 75 6.82 0.52 -3.27
CA GLU A 75 5.64 1.27 -3.70
C GLU A 75 5.43 1.20 -5.22
N CYS A 76 6.51 1.29 -6.00
CA CYS A 76 6.42 1.12 -7.46
C CYS A 76 5.89 -0.27 -7.85
N VAL A 77 6.35 -1.33 -7.18
CA VAL A 77 5.84 -2.69 -7.43
C VAL A 77 4.38 -2.82 -6.98
N TRP A 78 4.04 -2.28 -5.82
CA TRP A 78 2.69 -2.31 -5.27
C TRP A 78 1.67 -1.60 -6.16
N PHE A 79 1.86 -0.30 -6.35
CA PHE A 79 0.91 0.54 -7.08
C PHE A 79 1.04 0.37 -8.59
N GLY A 80 2.24 0.08 -9.10
CA GLY A 80 2.43 -0.30 -10.50
C GLY A 80 1.76 -1.63 -10.83
N GLY A 81 1.87 -2.62 -9.93
CA GLY A 81 1.16 -3.89 -10.07
C GLY A 81 -0.36 -3.71 -10.07
N GLY A 82 -0.90 -2.89 -9.15
CA GLY A 82 -2.32 -2.53 -9.15
C GLY A 82 -2.76 -1.79 -10.42
N ALA A 83 -1.96 -0.84 -10.91
CA ALA A 83 -2.23 -0.12 -12.15
C ALA A 83 -2.28 -1.07 -13.36
N ILE A 84 -1.33 -2.00 -13.45
CA ILE A 84 -1.32 -3.04 -14.49
C ILE A 84 -2.57 -3.89 -14.38
N ALA A 85 -2.93 -4.35 -13.18
CA ALA A 85 -4.13 -5.17 -12.96
C ALA A 85 -5.39 -4.47 -13.46
N TRP A 86 -5.59 -3.19 -13.13
CA TRP A 86 -6.71 -2.40 -13.64
C TRP A 86 -6.68 -2.21 -15.16
N ALA A 87 -5.50 -1.97 -15.73
CA ALA A 87 -5.33 -1.80 -17.17
C ALA A 87 -5.72 -3.04 -17.96
N VAL A 88 -5.31 -4.23 -17.49
CA VAL A 88 -5.55 -5.50 -18.20
C VAL A 88 -6.92 -6.09 -17.90
N ALA A 89 -7.48 -5.85 -16.72
CA ALA A 89 -8.75 -6.46 -16.31
C ALA A 89 -9.98 -5.65 -16.74
N TRP A 90 -9.81 -4.35 -16.99
CA TRP A 90 -10.94 -3.49 -17.33
C TRP A 90 -10.65 -2.55 -18.49
N HIS A 91 -9.73 -1.60 -18.32
CA HIS A 91 -9.43 -0.61 -19.35
C HIS A 91 -8.08 0.07 -19.12
N PRO A 92 -7.24 0.30 -20.15
CA PRO A 92 -5.94 0.96 -19.99
C PRO A 92 -5.99 2.31 -19.27
N LEU A 93 -7.02 3.12 -19.55
CA LEU A 93 -7.21 4.41 -18.87
C LEU A 93 -7.45 4.27 -17.36
N ALA A 94 -8.05 3.16 -16.90
CA ALA A 94 -8.22 2.93 -15.46
C ALA A 94 -6.86 2.73 -14.77
N GLY A 95 -5.96 1.98 -15.40
CA GLY A 95 -4.58 1.82 -14.90
C GLY A 95 -3.80 3.13 -14.90
N ILE A 96 -3.92 3.93 -15.98
CA ILE A 96 -3.28 5.25 -16.07
C ILE A 96 -3.82 6.20 -14.98
N ALA A 97 -5.14 6.25 -14.80
CA ALA A 97 -5.76 7.08 -13.77
C ALA A 97 -5.31 6.66 -12.37
N PHE A 98 -5.30 5.35 -12.09
CA PHE A 98 -4.82 4.81 -10.81
C PHE A 98 -3.36 5.18 -10.53
N ALA A 99 -2.47 4.99 -11.51
CA ALA A 99 -1.06 5.37 -11.41
C ALA A 99 -0.89 6.89 -11.23
N GLY A 100 -1.68 7.70 -11.94
CA GLY A 100 -1.68 9.15 -11.81
C GLY A 100 -2.10 9.62 -10.41
N VAL A 101 -3.17 9.07 -9.86
CA VAL A 101 -3.61 9.36 -8.48
C VAL A 101 -2.53 8.97 -7.48
N TRP A 102 -1.90 7.80 -7.64
CA TRP A 102 -0.77 7.41 -6.80
C TRP A 102 0.41 8.37 -6.91
N ALA A 103 0.82 8.77 -8.12
CA ALA A 103 1.95 9.68 -8.31
C ALA A 103 1.71 11.04 -7.66
N VAL A 104 0.51 11.60 -7.83
CA VAL A 104 0.10 12.86 -7.17
C VAL A 104 0.10 12.69 -5.65
N ASN A 105 -0.43 11.58 -5.13
CA ASN A 105 -0.46 11.30 -3.71
C ASN A 105 0.96 11.11 -3.12
N ALA A 106 1.86 10.44 -3.85
CA ALA A 106 3.25 10.25 -3.47
C ALA A 106 4.00 11.59 -3.39
N LEU A 107 3.79 12.46 -4.38
CA LEU A 107 4.34 13.82 -4.35
C LEU A 107 3.79 14.62 -3.16
N ALA A 108 2.48 14.55 -2.91
CA ALA A 108 1.86 15.20 -1.75
C ALA A 108 2.44 14.70 -0.42
N ARG A 109 2.68 13.39 -0.27
CA ARG A 109 3.36 12.81 0.91
C ARG A 109 4.76 13.39 1.08
N VAL A 110 5.57 13.43 0.02
CA VAL A 110 6.93 13.98 0.07
C VAL A 110 6.90 15.46 0.47
N LEU A 111 6.03 16.27 -0.12
CA LEU A 111 5.94 17.71 0.15
C LEU A 111 5.43 18.03 1.57
N THR A 112 4.57 17.19 2.13
CA THR A 112 3.95 17.44 3.45
C THR A 112 4.68 16.77 4.61
N GLN A 113 5.28 15.60 4.39
CA GLN A 113 5.89 14.75 5.44
C GLN A 113 7.43 14.68 5.32
N GLY A 114 8.00 15.10 4.17
CA GLY A 114 9.43 15.04 3.87
C GLY A 114 9.94 13.62 3.57
N THR A 115 9.02 12.67 3.42
CA THR A 115 9.29 11.24 3.22
C THR A 115 8.01 10.56 2.76
N LEU A 116 8.11 9.32 2.26
CA LEU A 116 6.96 8.45 2.00
C LEU A 116 6.50 7.68 3.26
N THR A 117 7.23 7.81 4.38
CA THR A 117 6.92 7.12 5.63
C THR A 117 6.01 7.95 6.55
N VAL A 118 5.06 7.26 7.18
CA VAL A 118 4.25 7.87 8.25
C VAL A 118 5.16 8.13 9.46
N ARG A 119 5.28 9.40 9.86
CA ARG A 119 6.12 9.79 11.00
C ARG A 119 5.27 9.81 12.27
N MET A 120 5.57 8.92 13.23
CA MET A 120 5.00 9.03 14.58
C MET A 120 5.42 10.36 15.21
N SER A 121 4.47 11.03 15.86
CA SER A 121 4.71 12.24 16.64
C SER A 121 5.63 11.95 17.84
N PRO A 122 6.34 12.96 18.37
CA PRO A 122 7.18 12.77 19.56
C PRO A 122 6.45 12.18 20.76
N ARG A 123 5.16 12.48 20.92
CA ARG A 123 4.30 11.90 21.97
C ARG A 123 4.04 10.41 21.76
N GLU A 124 3.68 10.01 20.54
CA GLU A 124 3.46 8.59 20.22
C GLU A 124 4.73 7.76 20.40
N LYS A 125 5.90 8.33 20.06
CA LYS A 125 7.20 7.69 20.34
C LYS A 125 7.52 7.56 21.82
N ALA A 126 7.04 8.48 22.67
CA ALA A 126 7.24 8.39 24.11
C ALA A 126 6.37 7.28 24.71
N ILE A 127 5.09 7.22 24.30
CA ILE A 127 4.14 6.19 24.73
C ILE A 127 4.62 4.79 24.31
N ALA A 128 5.05 4.62 23.06
CA ALA A 128 5.55 3.32 22.59
C ALA A 128 6.77 2.83 23.39
N ARG A 129 7.67 3.74 23.79
CA ARG A 129 8.84 3.39 24.64
C ARG A 129 8.47 3.04 26.08
N GLU A 130 7.41 3.64 26.61
CA GLU A 130 6.89 3.28 27.94
C GLU A 130 6.29 1.88 27.91
N LEU A 131 5.48 1.57 26.90
CA LEU A 131 4.89 0.24 26.71
C LEU A 131 5.95 -0.86 26.55
N ASP A 132 6.97 -0.65 25.71
CA ASP A 132 8.07 -1.61 25.55
C ASP A 132 8.81 -1.88 26.87
N ARG A 133 9.02 -0.84 27.70
CA ARG A 133 9.66 -1.00 29.03
C ARG A 133 8.80 -1.77 30.01
N GLU A 134 7.47 -1.61 29.95
CA GLU A 134 6.53 -2.36 30.80
C GLU A 134 6.44 -3.84 30.42
N ASP A 135 6.80 -4.20 29.19
CA ASP A 135 6.86 -5.58 28.72
C ASP A 135 8.23 -6.23 28.96
N GLU A 136 9.35 -5.50 28.91
CA GLU A 136 10.69 -6.02 29.29
C GLU A 136 10.86 -6.25 30.80
N GLY A 137 10.08 -5.57 31.64
CA GLY A 137 10.14 -5.69 33.10
C GLY A 137 9.29 -6.81 33.71
N ARG A 138 8.55 -7.57 32.89
CA ARG A 138 7.65 -8.68 33.29
C ARG A 138 8.23 -10.03 32.90
#